data_AF-A0A2Z4UJV6-F1
#
_entry.id   AF-A0A2Z4UJV6-F1
#
_cell.length_a   1.000
_cell.length_b   1.000
_cell.length_c   1.000
_cell.angle_alpha   90.00
_cell.angle_beta   90.00
_cell.angle_gamma   90.00
#
_symmetry.space_group_name_H-M   'P 1'
#
loop_
_entity.id
_entity.type
_entity.pdbx_description
1 polymer ?
#
loop_
_entity_poly.entity_id
_entity_poly.type
_entity_poly.pdbx_seq_one_letter_code
_entity_poly.pdbx_strand_id
1 'polypeptide(L)'
;MRLVISFMVAMFAMTGAALADPFANFYGNTVSIENPAGTRSVLINNDGTYSQVLPDGTSADGTWAVDGANACFATGPDTPPYCVEAVSRDIGDSWDLTAPDGTAEKATLVAGR
;
A
#
# COMPACT_ATOMS: atom_id res chain seq x y z
N MET A 1 -53.14 9.99 36.31
CA MET A 1 -51.95 9.54 37.08
C MET A 1 -51.81 8.04 36.84
N ARG A 2 -50.94 7.57 35.95
CA ARG A 2 -49.50 7.42 36.17
C ARG A 2 -48.75 7.35 34.83
N LEU A 3 -47.71 8.16 34.74
CA LEU A 3 -46.60 8.07 33.77
C LEU A 3 -45.91 6.71 33.84
N VAL A 4 -45.49 6.13 32.71
CA VAL A 4 -44.15 5.52 32.58
C VAL A 4 -43.76 5.34 31.08
N ILE A 5 -42.98 6.27 30.52
CA ILE A 5 -41.56 6.14 30.10
C ILE A 5 -41.36 5.41 28.75
N SER A 6 -41.12 6.22 27.72
CA SER A 6 -40.52 5.84 26.44
C SER A 6 -39.15 5.19 26.64
N PHE A 7 -38.97 3.98 26.12
CA PHE A 7 -37.66 3.35 26.00
C PHE A 7 -37.13 3.62 24.59
N MET A 8 -36.51 4.78 24.41
CA MET A 8 -35.83 5.16 23.18
C MET A 8 -34.42 4.52 23.23
N VAL A 9 -34.28 3.33 22.66
CA VAL A 9 -32.95 2.71 22.46
C VAL A 9 -32.26 3.48 21.35
N ALA A 10 -31.42 4.44 21.73
CA ALA A 10 -30.48 5.08 20.82
C ALA A 10 -29.46 4.01 20.38
N MET A 11 -29.69 3.40 19.22
CA MET A 11 -28.68 2.65 18.51
C MET A 11 -27.61 3.65 18.07
N PHE A 12 -26.56 3.80 18.88
CA PHE A 12 -25.32 4.41 18.42
C PHE A 12 -24.71 3.42 17.43
N ALA A 13 -25.09 3.55 16.16
CA ALA A 13 -24.30 3.02 15.07
C ALA A 13 -22.90 3.64 15.22
N MET A 14 -21.94 2.84 15.69
CA MET A 14 -20.54 3.15 15.52
C MET A 14 -20.27 3.13 14.01
N THR A 15 -20.52 4.25 13.36
CA THR A 15 -19.98 4.55 12.04
C THR A 15 -18.49 4.80 12.25
N GLY A 16 -17.74 3.73 12.52
CA GLY A 16 -16.31 3.75 12.30
C GLY A 16 -16.13 4.15 10.84
N ALA A 17 -15.51 5.30 10.59
CA ALA A 17 -15.12 5.68 9.25
C ALA A 17 -14.27 4.51 8.72
N ALA A 18 -14.82 3.74 7.80
CA ALA A 18 -14.00 2.83 7.01
C ALA A 18 -13.03 3.73 6.26
N LEU A 19 -11.80 3.83 6.76
CA LEU A 19 -10.72 4.50 6.03
C LEU A 19 -10.64 3.75 4.70
N ALA A 20 -10.82 4.48 3.60
CA ALA A 20 -10.67 3.92 2.27
C ALA A 20 -9.25 3.33 2.18
N ASP A 21 -9.14 2.08 1.77
CA ASP A 21 -7.85 1.43 1.59
C ASP A 21 -7.07 2.16 0.48
N PRO A 22 -5.93 2.81 0.80
CA PRO A 22 -5.19 3.57 -0.20
C PRO A 22 -4.55 2.67 -1.26
N PHE A 23 -4.40 1.37 -1.00
CA PHE A 23 -3.78 0.42 -1.91
C PHE A 23 -4.79 -0.31 -2.82
N ALA A 24 -6.08 -0.02 -2.72
CA ALA A 24 -7.12 -0.72 -3.47
C ALA A 24 -6.85 -0.74 -4.99
N ASN A 25 -6.32 0.35 -5.56
CA ASN A 25 -6.01 0.43 -7.00
C ASN A 25 -4.66 -0.18 -7.39
N PHE A 26 -3.81 -0.54 -6.42
CA PHE A 26 -2.58 -1.28 -6.68
C PHE A 26 -2.87 -2.76 -6.88
N TYR A 27 -3.95 -3.27 -6.29
CA TYR A 27 -4.35 -4.66 -6.42
C TYR A 27 -4.76 -4.98 -7.86
N GLY A 28 -3.96 -5.81 -8.53
CA GLY A 28 -4.20 -6.19 -9.93
C GLY A 28 -3.45 -5.31 -10.94
N ASN A 29 -2.71 -4.31 -10.46
CA ASN A 29 -1.87 -3.43 -11.26
C ASN A 29 -0.39 -3.56 -10.85
N THR A 30 0.50 -2.97 -11.64
CA THR A 30 1.95 -3.08 -11.45
C THR A 30 2.54 -1.72 -11.11
N VAL A 31 3.38 -1.66 -10.07
CA VAL A 31 4.23 -0.49 -9.84
C VAL A 31 5.53 -0.70 -10.62
N SER A 32 5.71 0.07 -11.69
CA SER A 32 6.96 0.12 -12.46
C SER A 32 7.87 1.17 -11.83
N ILE A 33 9.02 0.75 -11.31
CA ILE A 33 9.97 1.63 -10.63
C ILE A 33 11.27 1.70 -11.43
N GLU A 34 11.58 2.89 -11.91
CA GLU A 34 12.78 3.20 -12.68
C GLU A 34 13.84 3.83 -11.78
N ASN A 35 15.08 3.32 -11.88
CA ASN A 35 16.25 3.94 -11.29
C ASN A 35 17.45 3.81 -12.28
N PRO A 36 18.64 4.38 -11.98
CA PRO A 36 19.79 4.29 -12.87
C PRO A 36 20.29 2.86 -13.19
N ALA A 37 19.96 1.87 -12.35
CA ALA A 37 20.31 0.47 -12.56
C ALA A 37 19.31 -0.27 -13.46
N GLY A 38 18.11 0.30 -13.68
CA GLY A 38 17.09 -0.22 -14.57
C GLY A 38 15.68 -0.12 -13.97
N THR A 39 14.74 -0.83 -14.61
CA THR A 39 13.33 -0.85 -14.19
C THR A 39 13.03 -2.15 -13.46
N ARG A 40 12.46 -2.05 -12.25
CA ARG A 40 11.84 -3.18 -11.56
C ARG A 40 10.33 -3.07 -11.58
N SER A 41 9.66 -4.21 -11.57
CA SER A 41 8.19 -4.30 -11.47
C SER A 41 7.82 -4.84 -10.09
N VAL A 42 6.85 -4.21 -9.42
CA VAL A 42 6.36 -4.64 -8.09
C VAL A 42 4.86 -4.89 -8.16
N LEU A 43 4.44 -6.06 -7.67
CA LEU A 43 3.05 -6.45 -7.52
C LEU A 43 2.69 -6.48 -6.04
N ILE A 44 1.72 -5.66 -5.66
CA ILE A 44 1.22 -5.57 -4.27
C ILE A 44 -0.07 -6.38 -4.17
N ASN A 45 -0.15 -7.27 -3.19
CA ASN A 45 -1.31 -8.13 -2.95
C ASN A 45 -2.07 -7.69 -1.70
N ASN A 46 -3.40 -7.83 -1.73
CA ASN A 46 -4.27 -7.49 -0.60
C ASN A 46 -4.09 -8.41 0.63
N ASP A 47 -3.40 -9.53 0.48
CA ASP A 47 -3.09 -10.46 1.58
C ASP A 47 -1.86 -10.06 2.41
N GLY A 48 -1.29 -8.88 2.15
CA GLY A 48 -0.09 -8.39 2.83
C GLY A 48 1.21 -8.93 2.24
N THR A 49 1.18 -9.57 1.08
CA THR A 49 2.40 -9.98 0.34
C THR A 49 2.68 -9.04 -0.82
N TYR A 50 3.94 -9.00 -1.26
CA TYR A 50 4.31 -8.41 -2.54
C TYR A 50 5.40 -9.24 -3.21
N SER A 51 5.45 -9.15 -4.53
CA SER A 51 6.52 -9.75 -5.34
C SER A 51 7.14 -8.68 -6.22
N GLN A 52 8.42 -8.79 -6.51
CA GLN A 52 9.11 -7.91 -7.44
C GLN A 52 9.99 -8.67 -8.43
N VAL A 53 10.10 -8.14 -9.65
CA VAL A 53 11.06 -8.58 -10.66
C VAL A 53 12.08 -7.47 -10.86
N LEU A 54 13.35 -7.79 -10.63
CA LEU A 54 14.49 -6.89 -10.75
C LEU A 54 14.92 -6.71 -12.22
N PRO A 55 15.73 -5.68 -12.54
CA PRO A 55 16.18 -5.43 -13.92
C PRO A 55 16.96 -6.60 -14.54
N ASP A 56 17.59 -7.44 -13.72
CA ASP A 56 18.33 -8.64 -14.16
C ASP A 56 17.42 -9.86 -14.39
N GLY A 57 16.10 -9.71 -14.20
CA GLY A 57 15.10 -10.76 -14.34
C GLY A 57 14.94 -11.65 -13.11
N THR A 58 15.72 -11.46 -12.05
CA THR A 58 15.53 -12.18 -10.79
C THR A 58 14.29 -11.68 -10.06
N SER A 59 13.69 -12.54 -9.24
CA SER A 59 12.50 -12.20 -8.45
C SER A 59 12.79 -12.23 -6.96
N ALA A 60 12.12 -11.38 -6.21
CA ALA A 60 12.14 -11.38 -4.76
C ALA A 60 10.72 -11.17 -4.23
N ASP A 61 10.40 -11.84 -3.12
CA ASP A 61 9.11 -11.74 -2.46
C ASP A 61 9.29 -11.14 -1.06
N GLY A 62 8.22 -10.53 -0.55
CA GLY A 62 8.20 -9.96 0.78
C GLY A 62 6.79 -9.73 1.31
N THR A 63 6.73 -9.06 2.46
CA THR A 63 5.46 -8.68 3.11
C THR A 63 5.34 -7.18 3.21
N TRP A 64 4.12 -6.67 3.19
CA TRP A 64 3.85 -5.26 3.40
C TRP A 64 2.66 -5.06 4.34
N ALA A 65 2.66 -3.92 5.03
CA ALA A 65 1.55 -3.49 5.87
C ALA A 65 1.48 -1.97 5.93
N VAL A 66 0.28 -1.44 6.18
CA VAL A 66 0.10 -0.02 6.51
C VAL A 66 0.33 0.18 8.01
N ASP A 67 1.25 1.08 8.35
CA ASP A 67 1.54 1.55 9.71
C ASP A 67 1.37 3.08 9.79
N GLY A 68 0.26 3.51 10.40
CA GLY A 68 -0.13 4.92 10.45
C GLY A 68 -0.37 5.51 9.06
N ALA A 69 0.47 6.47 8.67
CA ALA A 69 0.40 7.13 7.37
C ALA A 69 1.31 6.48 6.30
N ASN A 70 2.03 5.41 6.65
CA ASN A 70 3.02 4.79 5.79
C ASN A 70 2.64 3.36 5.42
N ALA A 71 3.09 2.90 4.26
CA ALA A 71 3.16 1.49 3.91
C ALA A 71 4.62 1.03 4.01
N CYS A 72 4.85 -0.02 4.78
CA CYS A 72 6.17 -0.57 5.06
C CYS A 72 6.35 -1.93 4.40
N PHE A 73 7.38 -2.06 3.57
CA PHE A 73 7.71 -3.25 2.78
C PHE A 73 8.94 -3.94 3.37
N ALA A 74 8.81 -5.20 3.75
CA ALA A 74 9.88 -6.00 4.35
C ALA A 74 10.32 -7.14 3.42
N THR A 75 11.63 -7.17 3.12
CA THR A 75 12.29 -8.26 2.40
C THR A 75 13.06 -9.12 3.41
N GLY A 76 12.37 -10.09 4.01
CA GLY A 76 12.95 -10.98 5.03
C GLY A 76 13.17 -10.33 6.41
N PRO A 77 13.62 -11.10 7.41
CA PRO A 77 13.66 -10.67 8.82
C PRO A 77 14.84 -9.76 9.19
N ASP A 78 15.96 -9.83 8.45
CA ASP A 78 17.20 -9.13 8.78
C ASP A 78 17.35 -7.77 8.06
N THR A 79 16.38 -7.43 7.20
CA THR A 79 16.39 -6.18 6.42
C THR A 79 15.37 -5.21 7.03
N PRO A 80 15.78 -4.00 7.45
CA PRO A 80 14.83 -2.98 7.89
C PRO A 80 13.77 -2.72 6.81
N PRO A 81 12.48 -2.58 7.19
CA PRO A 81 11.44 -2.36 6.22
C PRO A 81 11.61 -1.01 5.52
N TYR A 82 11.34 -0.99 4.22
CA TYR A 82 11.27 0.23 3.43
C TYR A 82 9.87 0.83 3.56
N CYS A 83 9.76 1.95 4.26
CA CYS A 83 8.47 2.63 4.48
C CYS A 83 8.32 3.85 3.57
N VAL A 84 7.17 3.96 2.92
CA VAL A 84 6.77 5.08 2.05
C VAL A 84 5.40 5.58 2.45
N GLU A 85 5.05 6.81 2.10
CA GLU A 85 3.72 7.36 2.39
C GLU A 85 2.63 6.51 1.71
N ALA A 86 1.58 6.15 2.46
CA ALA A 86 0.45 5.37 1.98
C ALA A 86 -0.54 6.26 1.23
N VAL A 87 -0.23 6.57 -0.02
CA VAL A 87 -1.03 7.47 -0.87
C VAL A 87 -1.76 6.66 -1.94
N SER A 88 -3.06 6.90 -2.09
CA SER A 88 -3.84 6.39 -3.23
C SER A 88 -3.28 6.87 -4.56
N ARG A 89 -3.19 5.98 -5.53
CA ARG A 89 -2.71 6.28 -6.88
C ARG A 89 -3.68 5.73 -7.91
N ASP A 90 -3.77 6.43 -9.04
CA ASP A 90 -4.48 6.00 -10.22
C ASP A 90 -3.53 5.44 -11.28
N ILE A 91 -4.04 4.59 -12.17
CA ILE A 91 -3.27 4.08 -13.30
C ILE A 91 -2.79 5.27 -14.15
N GLY A 92 -1.49 5.30 -14.43
CA GLY A 92 -0.81 6.39 -15.12
C GLY A 92 -0.17 7.42 -14.18
N ASP A 93 -0.51 7.41 -12.89
CA ASP A 93 0.15 8.28 -11.92
C ASP A 93 1.63 7.92 -11.82
N SER A 94 2.45 8.97 -11.71
CA SER A 94 3.88 8.89 -11.45
C SER A 94 4.22 9.63 -10.17
N TRP A 95 5.15 9.10 -9.38
CA TRP A 95 5.65 9.75 -8.18
C TRP A 95 7.12 9.41 -7.93
N ASP A 96 7.77 10.27 -7.16
CA ASP A 96 9.16 10.08 -6.76
C ASP A 96 9.24 9.19 -5.52
N LEU A 97 10.28 8.36 -5.50
CA LEU A 97 10.67 7.53 -4.37
C LEU A 97 12.16 7.76 -4.08
N THR A 98 12.54 7.52 -2.83
CA THR A 98 13.94 7.44 -2.43
C THR A 98 14.19 6.05 -1.87
N ALA A 99 15.07 5.28 -2.50
CA ALA A 99 15.45 3.97 -2.03
C ALA A 99 16.19 4.05 -0.68
N PRO A 100 16.28 2.95 0.10
CA PRO A 100 16.98 2.95 1.39
C PRO A 100 18.45 3.38 1.33
N ASP A 101 19.11 3.22 0.18
CA ASP A 101 20.49 3.66 -0.05
C ASP A 101 20.62 5.13 -0.47
N GLY A 102 19.49 5.86 -0.57
CA GLY A 102 19.41 7.25 -0.99
C GLY A 102 19.25 7.45 -2.50
N THR A 103 19.20 6.38 -3.30
CA THR A 103 18.98 6.48 -4.75
C THR A 103 17.60 7.06 -5.05
N ALA A 104 17.54 8.05 -5.94
CA ALA A 104 16.28 8.58 -6.44
C ALA A 104 15.66 7.59 -7.45
N GLU A 105 14.37 7.33 -7.31
CA GLU A 105 13.62 6.43 -8.17
C GLU A 105 12.32 7.08 -8.61
N LYS A 106 11.81 6.66 -9.76
CA LYS A 106 10.52 7.10 -10.28
C LYS A 106 9.58 5.92 -10.40
N ALA A 107 8.50 5.95 -9.64
CA ALA A 107 7.45 4.95 -9.70
C ALA A 107 6.31 5.41 -10.61
N THR A 108 5.70 4.46 -11.31
CA THR A 108 4.48 4.66 -12.11
C THR A 108 3.53 3.49 -11.86
N LEU A 109 2.25 3.77 -11.62
CA LEU A 109 1.23 2.72 -11.54
C LEU A 109 0.76 2.38 -12.95
N VAL A 110 0.96 1.14 -13.38
CA VAL A 110 0.66 0.66 -14.73
C VAL A 110 -0.46 -0.38 -14.66
N ALA A 111 -1.36 -0.36 -15.65
CA ALA A 111 -2.46 -1.29 -15.73
C ALA A 111 -1.98 -2.74 -15.89
N GLY A 112 -2.56 -3.66 -15.12
CA GLY A 112 -2.34 -5.09 -15.23
C GLY A 112 -1.14 -5.64 -14.45
N ARG A 113 -1.03 -6.97 -14.41
CA ARG A 113 0.06 -7.76 -13.82
C ARG A 113 0.87 -8.47 -14.89
#